data_AF-A0A1A7R1K9-F1
#
_entry.id   AF-A0A1A7R1K9-F1
#
_cell.length_a   1.000
_cell.length_b   1.000
_cell.length_c   1.000
_cell.angle_alpha   90.00
_cell.angle_beta   90.00
_cell.angle_gamma   90.00
#
_symmetry.space_group_name_H-M   'P 1'
#
loop_
_entity.id
_entity.type
_entity.pdbx_description
1 polymer ?
#
loop_
_entity_poly.entity_id
_entity_poly.type
_entity_poly.pdbx_seq_one_letter_code
_entity_poly.pdbx_strand_id
1 'polypeptide(L)'
;MLTKIDSSLDIITKSLTVAVLQRKPEVFWFHLSIRKNVKTTFPNKYKFYEFFREMLCSSYVNSKGHLHLVIENPSWETEGYMHYNFYDAVHKHPRFYIKIKELEDNVLCFDMMPF
;
A
#
# COMPACT_ATOMS: atom_id res chain seq x y z
N MET A 1 -13.77 -3.67 21.29
CA MET A 1 -13.15 -2.36 21.60
C MET A 1 -12.59 -1.85 20.27
N LEU A 2 -13.32 -0.98 19.57
CA LEU A 2 -12.87 -0.41 18.30
C LEU A 2 -11.81 0.63 18.64
N THR A 3 -10.54 0.27 18.45
CA THR A 3 -9.44 1.23 18.56
C THR A 3 -9.72 2.34 17.56
N LYS A 4 -9.77 3.57 18.07
CA LYS A 4 -9.78 4.80 17.28
C LYS A 4 -8.53 4.72 16.40
N ILE A 5 -8.68 4.29 15.15
CA ILE A 5 -7.62 4.40 14.16
C ILE A 5 -7.27 5.88 14.12
N ASP A 6 -6.05 6.22 14.53
CA ASP A 6 -5.59 7.61 14.54
C ASP A 6 -5.81 8.19 13.14
N SER A 7 -6.55 9.29 13.08
CA SER A 7 -6.92 10.00 11.84
C SER A 7 -5.72 10.24 10.90
N SER A 8 -4.50 10.30 11.46
CA SER A 8 -3.26 10.43 10.70
C SER A 8 -2.88 9.18 9.89
N LEU A 9 -3.12 7.98 10.43
CA LEU A 9 -2.87 6.68 9.79
C LEU A 9 -3.87 6.41 8.67
N ASP A 10 -5.13 6.76 8.94
CA ASP A 10 -6.23 6.70 7.99
C ASP A 10 -5.94 7.58 6.75
N ILE A 11 -5.35 8.77 6.93
CA ILE A 11 -4.95 9.63 5.81
C ILE A 11 -3.90 8.96 4.91
N ILE A 12 -2.90 8.26 5.48
CA ILE A 12 -1.82 7.66 4.69
C ILE A 12 -2.36 6.49 3.87
N THR A 13 -3.10 5.58 4.49
CA THR A 13 -3.69 4.42 3.81
C THR A 13 -4.73 4.83 2.76
N LYS A 14 -5.51 5.89 3.04
CA LYS A 14 -6.38 6.54 2.03
C LYS A 14 -5.58 7.14 0.88
N SER A 15 -4.48 7.83 1.16
CA SER A 15 -3.64 8.43 0.11
C SER A 15 -3.01 7.37 -0.80
N LEU A 16 -2.56 6.25 -0.24
CA LEU A 16 -2.11 5.07 -0.99
C LEU A 16 -3.24 4.54 -1.87
N THR A 17 -4.42 4.33 -1.28
CA THR A 17 -5.58 3.79 -2.01
C THR A 17 -5.96 4.70 -3.18
N VAL A 18 -6.01 6.02 -2.95
CA VAL A 18 -6.25 7.02 -4.01
C VAL A 18 -5.14 6.96 -5.06
N ALA A 19 -3.88 6.90 -4.65
CA ALA A 19 -2.76 6.85 -5.58
C ALA A 19 -2.86 5.66 -6.53
N VAL A 20 -3.23 4.49 -6.02
CA VAL A 20 -3.37 3.27 -6.82
C VAL A 20 -4.63 3.29 -7.68
N LEU A 21 -5.80 3.60 -7.10
CA LEU A 21 -7.08 3.51 -7.82
C LEU A 21 -7.26 4.64 -8.86
N GLN A 22 -6.68 5.81 -8.61
CA GLN A 22 -6.82 6.98 -9.49
C GLN A 22 -5.61 7.23 -10.38
N ARG A 23 -4.56 6.39 -10.32
CA ARG A 23 -3.33 6.57 -11.11
C ARG A 23 -2.59 7.87 -10.79
N LYS A 24 -2.54 8.21 -9.50
CA LYS A 24 -1.95 9.45 -8.97
C LYS A 24 -0.89 9.14 -7.90
N PRO A 25 0.22 8.49 -8.26
CA PRO A 25 1.26 8.07 -7.30
C PRO A 25 1.79 9.22 -6.43
N GLU A 26 1.79 10.45 -6.95
CA GLU A 26 2.24 11.66 -6.26
C GLU A 26 1.47 11.99 -4.97
N VAL A 27 0.18 11.61 -4.89
CA VAL A 27 -0.64 11.81 -3.70
C VAL A 27 -0.08 11.02 -2.52
N PHE A 28 0.38 9.79 -2.77
CA PHE A 28 0.99 8.96 -1.74
C PHE A 28 2.42 9.42 -1.42
N TRP A 29 3.20 9.87 -2.41
CA TRP A 29 4.55 10.40 -2.19
C TRP A 29 4.58 11.53 -1.17
N PHE A 30 3.62 12.46 -1.25
CA PHE A 30 3.54 13.58 -0.33
C PHE A 30 3.47 13.11 1.12
N HIS A 31 2.59 12.16 1.43
CA HIS A 31 2.44 11.63 2.79
C HIS A 31 3.59 10.72 3.21
N LEU A 32 4.09 9.89 2.29
CA LEU A 32 5.24 9.02 2.54
C LEU A 32 6.48 9.84 2.91
N SER A 33 6.81 10.88 2.15
CA SER A 33 8.05 11.65 2.29
C SER A 33 8.10 12.52 3.56
N ILE A 34 7.01 13.20 3.91
CA ILE A 34 7.00 14.18 5.01
C ILE A 34 6.81 13.55 6.40
N ARG A 35 6.12 12.41 6.50
CA ARG A 35 5.68 11.87 7.79
C ARG A 35 6.74 11.00 8.45
N LYS A 36 7.15 11.35 9.67
CA LYS A 36 8.16 10.58 10.43
C LYS A 36 7.66 9.21 10.90
N ASN A 37 6.36 9.06 11.14
CA ASN A 37 5.72 7.81 11.56
C ASN A 37 5.40 6.85 10.40
N VAL A 38 6.14 6.97 9.29
CA VAL A 38 6.07 6.05 8.15
C VAL A 38 7.45 5.48 7.92
N LYS A 39 7.53 4.15 7.90
CA LYS A 39 8.72 3.36 7.61
C LYS A 39 8.45 2.46 6.41
N THR A 40 9.53 1.91 5.86
CA THR A 40 9.49 0.92 4.80
C THR A 40 10.59 -0.11 5.04
N THR A 41 10.38 -1.32 4.53
CA THR A 41 11.39 -2.40 4.48
C THR A 41 12.54 -2.11 3.51
N PHE A 42 12.39 -1.12 2.63
CA PHE A 42 13.44 -0.68 1.70
C PHE A 42 14.47 0.20 2.42
N PRO A 43 15.69 0.35 1.86
CA PRO A 43 16.75 1.16 2.48
C PRO A 43 16.34 2.60 2.82
N ASN A 44 15.40 3.16 2.05
CA ASN A 44 14.77 4.44 2.34
C ASN A 44 13.46 4.59 1.56
N LYS A 45 12.68 5.60 1.95
CA LYS A 45 11.37 5.93 1.35
C LYS A 45 11.44 6.30 -0.13
N TYR A 46 12.55 6.88 -0.59
CA TYR A 46 12.71 7.23 -2.00
C TYR A 46 12.83 5.95 -2.85
N LYS A 47 13.64 4.99 -2.43
CA LYS A 47 13.79 3.68 -3.10
C LYS A 47 12.51 2.86 -3.08
N PHE A 48 11.81 2.87 -1.95
CA PHE A 48 10.47 2.30 -1.88
C PHE A 48 9.51 2.94 -2.90
N TYR A 49 9.50 4.28 -2.98
CA TYR A 49 8.59 4.98 -3.87
C TYR A 49 8.93 4.81 -5.36
N GLU A 50 10.23 4.76 -5.70
CA GLU A 50 10.71 4.42 -7.04
C GLU A 50 10.17 3.06 -7.46
N PHE A 51 10.37 2.04 -6.62
CA PHE A 51 9.85 0.70 -6.85
C PHE A 51 8.31 0.65 -6.92
N PHE A 52 7.63 1.33 -6.00
CA PHE A 52 6.18 1.48 -5.99
C PHE A 52 5.66 2.00 -7.35
N ARG A 53 6.29 3.04 -7.91
CA ARG A 53 5.90 3.60 -9.20
C ARG A 53 6.09 2.64 -10.36
N GLU A 54 7.21 1.91 -10.38
CA GLU A 54 7.49 0.91 -11.41
C GLU A 54 6.43 -0.20 -11.39
N MET A 55 6.15 -0.74 -10.20
CA MET A 55 5.13 -1.76 -9.99
C MET A 55 3.74 -1.27 -10.37
N LEU A 56 3.42 -0.03 -10.02
CA LEU A 56 2.15 0.60 -10.33
C LEU A 56 1.97 0.81 -11.84
N CYS A 57 3.01 1.28 -12.54
CA CYS A 57 3.01 1.41 -13.99
C CYS A 57 2.76 0.05 -14.66
N SER A 58 3.49 -0.99 -14.24
CA SER A 58 3.28 -2.36 -14.72
C SER A 58 1.85 -2.85 -14.46
N SER A 59 1.30 -2.58 -13.27
CA SER A 59 -0.07 -2.96 -12.94
C SER A 59 -1.08 -2.33 -13.90
N TYR A 60 -0.90 -1.07 -14.30
CA TYR A 60 -1.84 -0.38 -15.18
C TYR A 60 -1.79 -0.88 -16.61
N VAL A 61 -0.60 -1.19 -17.12
CA VAL A 61 -0.43 -1.76 -18.47
C VAL A 61 -1.08 -3.13 -18.55
N ASN A 62 -1.00 -3.92 -17.47
CA ASN A 62 -1.43 -5.31 -17.47
C ASN A 62 -2.82 -5.54 -16.86
N SER A 63 -3.56 -4.49 -16.47
CA SER A 63 -4.90 -4.62 -15.89
C SER A 63 -6.01 -4.41 -16.91
N LYS A 64 -7.12 -5.11 -16.75
CA LYS A 64 -8.33 -4.98 -17.55
C LYS A 64 -9.39 -4.21 -16.79
N GLY A 65 -9.53 -2.93 -17.11
CA GLY A 65 -10.50 -2.03 -16.49
C GLY A 65 -9.97 -1.37 -15.20
N HIS A 66 -10.90 -1.03 -14.31
CA HIS A 66 -10.58 -0.36 -13.05
C HIS A 66 -10.13 -1.37 -11.99
N LEU A 67 -9.17 -0.95 -11.16
CA LEU A 67 -8.79 -1.70 -9.97
C LEU A 67 -9.80 -1.49 -8.85
N HIS A 68 -9.91 -2.47 -7.96
CA HIS A 68 -10.61 -2.37 -6.69
C HIS A 68 -9.73 -2.96 -5.58
N LEU A 69 -9.88 -2.44 -4.37
CA LEU A 69 -9.09 -2.84 -3.21
C LEU A 69 -9.83 -3.94 -2.43
N VAL A 70 -9.08 -4.97 -2.05
CA VAL A 70 -9.47 -5.99 -1.08
C VAL A 70 -8.38 -6.01 -0.01
N ILE A 71 -8.78 -5.81 1.26
CA ILE A 71 -7.87 -5.84 2.40
C ILE A 71 -8.02 -7.18 3.11
N GLU A 72 -6.92 -7.91 3.23
CA GLU A 72 -6.91 -9.27 3.77
C GLU A 72 -5.92 -9.40 4.92
N ASN A 73 -6.23 -10.29 5.86
CA ASN A 73 -5.30 -10.78 6.86
C ASN A 73 -5.35 -12.31 6.82
N PRO A 74 -4.62 -12.92 5.87
CA PRO A 74 -4.73 -14.35 5.65
C PRO A 74 -4.12 -15.13 6.82
N SER A 75 -4.63 -16.33 7.11
CA SER A 75 -4.19 -17.12 8.28
C SER A 75 -2.71 -17.53 8.25
N TRP A 76 -2.07 -17.48 7.09
CA TRP A 76 -0.63 -17.74 6.94
C TRP A 76 0.24 -16.53 7.26
N GLU A 77 -0.34 -15.33 7.38
CA GLU A 77 0.38 -14.11 7.74
C GLU A 77 0.66 -14.09 9.24
N THR A 78 1.93 -14.28 9.61
CA THR A 78 2.39 -14.37 11.00
C THR A 78 3.12 -13.13 11.49
N GLU A 79 3.53 -12.25 10.57
CA GLU A 79 4.27 -11.03 10.91
C GLU A 79 3.35 -9.86 11.25
N GLY A 80 2.04 -10.02 11.08
CA GLY A 80 1.03 -9.01 11.43
C GLY A 80 0.83 -7.94 10.36
N TYR A 81 1.17 -8.23 9.11
CA TYR A 81 0.82 -7.34 8.00
C TYR A 81 -0.65 -7.46 7.62
N MET A 82 -1.25 -6.35 7.24
CA MET A 82 -2.48 -6.31 6.45
C MET A 82 -2.11 -6.25 4.97
N HIS A 83 -2.78 -7.07 4.16
CA HIS A 83 -2.51 -7.23 2.73
C HIS A 83 -3.47 -6.36 1.94
N TYR A 84 -2.94 -5.37 1.22
CA TYR A 84 -3.72 -4.49 0.36
C TYR A 84 -3.59 -4.98 -1.07
N ASN A 85 -4.56 -5.80 -1.47
CA ASN A 85 -4.61 -6.46 -2.76
C ASN A 85 -5.50 -5.66 -3.72
N PHE A 86 -4.94 -5.23 -4.85
CA PHE A 86 -5.69 -4.49 -5.86
C PHE A 86 -5.94 -5.37 -7.08
N TYR A 87 -7.20 -5.71 -7.30
CA TYR A 87 -7.64 -6.60 -8.37
C TYR A 87 -8.30 -5.80 -9.49
N ASP A 88 -8.23 -6.32 -10.71
CA ASP A 88 -9.18 -5.95 -11.75
C ASP A 88 -10.35 -6.93 -11.79
N ALA A 89 -11.29 -6.75 -12.72
CA ALA A 89 -12.47 -7.60 -12.81
C ALA A 89 -12.20 -8.99 -13.43
N VAL A 90 -10.98 -9.27 -13.91
CA VAL A 90 -10.69 -10.43 -14.77
C VAL A 90 -9.72 -11.41 -14.12
N HIS A 91 -8.69 -10.91 -13.45
CA HIS A 91 -7.62 -11.74 -12.92
C HIS A 91 -7.92 -12.27 -11.52
N LYS A 92 -7.57 -13.53 -11.28
CA LYS A 92 -7.68 -14.19 -9.96
C LYS A 92 -6.63 -13.73 -8.94
N HIS A 93 -5.54 -13.14 -9.43
CA HIS A 93 -4.43 -12.66 -8.61
C HIS A 93 -4.39 -11.13 -8.64
N PRO A 94 -3.92 -10.49 -7.54
CA PRO A 94 -3.83 -9.04 -7.49
C PRO A 94 -2.91 -8.53 -8.60
N ARG A 95 -3.28 -7.39 -9.17
CA ARG A 95 -2.51 -6.66 -10.19
C ARG A 95 -1.49 -5.73 -9.55
N PHE A 96 -1.77 -5.31 -8.33
CA PHE A 96 -0.88 -4.53 -7.49
C PHE A 96 -1.06 -4.97 -6.04
N TYR A 97 0.04 -5.02 -5.30
CA TYR A 97 0.06 -5.55 -3.95
C TYR A 97 1.05 -4.77 -3.09
N ILE A 98 0.63 -4.51 -1.85
CA ILE A 98 1.42 -3.84 -0.82
C ILE A 98 0.96 -4.32 0.54
N LYS A 99 1.92 -4.57 1.43
CA LYS A 99 1.65 -4.95 2.82
C LYS A 99 1.86 -3.75 3.73
N ILE A 100 0.99 -3.62 4.72
CA ILE A 100 1.07 -2.55 5.72
C ILE A 100 0.96 -3.17 7.10
N LYS A 101 1.95 -2.90 7.95
CA LYS A 101 1.94 -3.30 9.35
C LYS A 101 1.93 -2.06 10.22
N GLU A 102 1.04 -2.04 11.21
CA GLU A 102 1.10 -1.07 12.30
C GLU A 102 2.09 -1.58 13.35
N LEU A 103 3.05 -0.73 13.70
CA LEU A 103 4.04 -0.95 14.75
C LEU A 103 3.66 -0.14 15.99
N GLU A 104 4.47 -0.26 17.04
CA GLU A 104 4.39 0.60 18.23
C GLU A 104 4.42 2.10 17.86
N ASP A 105 3.84 2.92 18.73
CA ASP A 105 3.78 4.38 18.60
C ASP A 105 3.11 4.88 17.30
N ASN A 106 2.09 4.16 16.80
CA ASN A 106 1.34 4.51 15.58
C ASN A 106 2.26 4.70 14.36
N VAL A 107 3.24 3.81 14.20
CA VAL A 107 4.14 3.81 13.04
C VAL A 107 3.65 2.80 12.01
N LEU A 108 3.46 3.25 10.77
CA LEU A 108 3.17 2.34 9.65
C LEU A 108 4.46 1.86 9.01
N CYS A 109 4.60 0.56 8.81
CA CYS A 109 5.64 -0.06 7.99
C CYS A 109 5.03 -0.56 6.69
N PHE A 110 5.53 -0.03 5.57
CA PHE A 110 5.13 -0.45 4.23
C PHE A 110 6.15 -1.43 3.64
N ASP A 111 5.65 -2.52 3.10
CA ASP A 111 6.45 -3.53 2.44
C ASP A 111 5.86 -3.86 1.06
N MET A 112 6.74 -4.10 0.10
CA MET A 112 6.41 -4.53 -1.25
C MET A 112 7.44 -5.55 -1.69
N MET A 113 6.98 -6.63 -2.30
CA MET A 113 7.86 -7.62 -2.92
C MET A 113 7.74 -7.52 -4.44
N PRO A 114 8.84 -7.70 -5.19
CA PRO A 114 8.77 -7.90 -6.63
C PRO A 114 7.95 -9.15 -6.94
N PHE A 115 7.13 -9.03 -7.98
CA PHE A 115 6.32 -10.13 -8.53
C PHE A 115 7.20 -11.12 -9.29
#